data_AF-A0A1A8HGJ1-F1
#
_entry.id   AF-A0A1A8HGJ1-F1
#
_cell.length_a   1.000
_cell.length_b   1.000
_cell.length_c   1.000
_cell.angle_alpha   90.00
_cell.angle_beta   90.00
_cell.angle_gamma   90.00
#
_symmetry.space_group_name_H-M   'P 1'
#
loop_
_entity.id
_entity.type
_entity.pdbx_description
1 polymer ?
#
loop_
_entity_poly.entity_id
_entity_poly.type
_entity_poly.pdbx_seq_one_letter_code
_entity_poly.pdbx_strand_id
1 'polypeptide(L)'
;VGLIEVVRNSHTIMQIQCKGGLKGALQFNSHALHQWLKDKNKGEMYDQAIDLFTRSCAGYCVATFILGIGDRHNSNIMVKDDGQLFHIDFGHFLDHKKKKFGYKRERVPFVLTQDFLIVISKGTQECTKTREFERFQEMCYKAYLAIRQHANLFINLFSMMLGSGMPELQSFDDIAYIRKTLALDKSEQEALDYFMKQMNDAHHGGWTTKMDWIFHTIRQHAMN
;
A
#
# COMPACT_ATOMS: atom_id res chain seq x y z
N VAL A 1 25.03 -9.90 4.29
CA VAL A 1 24.77 -9.06 5.49
C VAL A 1 24.52 -7.63 5.01
N GLY A 2 23.57 -6.92 5.60
CA GLY A 2 23.21 -5.56 5.21
C GLY A 2 22.77 -4.73 6.41
N LEU A 3 22.55 -3.43 6.19
CA LEU A 3 22.09 -2.48 7.19
C LEU A 3 20.75 -1.88 6.74
N ILE A 4 19.88 -1.56 7.70
CA ILE A 4 18.59 -0.91 7.45
C ILE A 4 18.54 0.36 8.30
N GLU A 5 18.20 1.48 7.68
CA GLU A 5 18.01 2.74 8.39
C GLU A 5 16.72 2.71 9.23
N VAL A 6 16.83 3.16 10.48
CA VAL A 6 15.67 3.28 11.38
C VAL A 6 15.02 4.65 11.19
N VAL A 7 13.78 4.65 10.69
CA VAL A 7 12.94 5.85 10.63
C VAL A 7 12.42 6.17 12.03
N ARG A 8 12.90 7.27 12.62
CA ARG A 8 12.49 7.69 13.97
C ARG A 8 10.99 8.03 14.02
N ASN A 9 10.41 7.89 15.22
CA ASN A 9 9.02 8.25 15.52
C ASN A 9 8.02 7.57 14.58
N SER A 10 8.26 6.31 14.27
CA SER A 10 7.42 5.52 13.38
C SER A 10 6.90 4.27 14.08
N HIS A 11 5.68 3.87 13.72
CA HIS A 11 5.00 2.72 14.27
C HIS A 11 4.35 1.92 13.15
N THR A 12 4.42 0.60 13.24
CA THR A 12 3.60 -0.26 12.38
C THR A 12 2.12 -0.02 12.67
N ILE A 13 1.26 -0.17 11.66
CA ILE A 13 -0.20 -0.08 11.84
C ILE A 13 -0.65 -1.10 12.91
N MET A 14 -0.03 -2.28 12.94
CA MET A 14 -0.25 -3.30 13.96
C MET A 14 -0.02 -2.76 15.38
N GLN A 15 1.11 -2.09 15.62
CA GLN A 15 1.41 -1.51 16.93
C GLN A 15 0.39 -0.45 17.33
N ILE A 16 -0.13 0.32 16.38
CA ILE A 16 -1.16 1.34 16.63
C ILE A 16 -2.50 0.68 17.00
N GLN A 17 -2.93 -0.32 16.25
CA GLN A 17 -4.18 -1.06 16.49
C GLN A 17 -4.15 -1.88 17.79
N CYS A 18 -3.00 -2.47 18.13
CA CYS A 18 -2.85 -3.37 19.28
C CYS A 18 -2.56 -2.65 20.61
N LYS A 19 -2.66 -1.31 20.68
CA LYS A 19 -2.48 -0.56 21.95
C LYS A 19 -3.45 -0.97 23.07
N GLY A 20 -4.51 -1.74 22.77
CA GLY A 20 -5.43 -2.35 23.73
C GLY A 20 -5.17 -3.83 24.09
N GLY A 21 -4.03 -4.40 23.72
CA GLY A 21 -3.70 -5.83 23.92
C GLY A 21 -4.54 -6.78 23.05
N LEU A 22 -4.67 -8.05 23.45
CA LEU A 22 -5.40 -9.10 22.70
C LEU A 22 -6.87 -8.73 22.41
N LYS A 23 -7.51 -7.95 23.30
CA LYS A 23 -8.86 -7.40 23.07
C LYS A 23 -8.90 -6.35 21.96
N GLY A 24 -7.88 -5.51 21.84
CA GLY A 24 -7.74 -4.53 20.74
C GLY A 24 -7.46 -5.20 19.39
N ALA A 25 -6.64 -6.26 19.39
CA ALA A 25 -6.36 -7.08 18.22
C ALA A 25 -7.60 -7.86 17.72
N LEU A 26 -8.51 -8.27 18.62
CA LEU A 26 -9.76 -8.95 18.23
C LEU A 26 -10.88 -7.97 17.82
N GLN A 27 -10.81 -6.71 18.27
CA GLN A 27 -11.82 -5.69 17.95
C GLN A 27 -11.50 -4.85 16.72
N PHE A 28 -10.28 -4.93 16.14
CA PHE A 28 -9.81 -4.20 14.94
C PHE A 28 -10.62 -2.92 14.67
N ASN A 29 -10.49 -1.97 15.59
CA ASN A 29 -11.20 -0.71 15.50
C ASN A 29 -10.61 0.07 14.32
N SER A 30 -11.34 0.13 13.20
CA SER A 30 -10.87 0.81 11.99
C SER A 30 -10.61 2.31 12.23
N HIS A 31 -11.07 2.88 13.34
CA HIS A 31 -10.80 4.26 13.75
C HIS A 31 -9.51 4.42 14.57
N ALA A 32 -8.85 3.33 14.99
CA ALA A 32 -7.68 3.40 15.86
C ALA A 32 -6.53 4.22 15.24
N LEU A 33 -6.29 4.05 13.94
CA LEU A 33 -5.26 4.80 13.23
C LEU A 33 -5.58 6.30 13.15
N HIS A 34 -6.83 6.63 12.83
CA HIS A 34 -7.31 8.01 12.77
C HIS A 34 -7.25 8.70 14.14
N GLN A 35 -7.71 8.02 15.19
CA GLN A 35 -7.64 8.54 16.55
C GLN A 35 -6.19 8.73 17.00
N TRP A 36 -5.30 7.79 16.68
CA TRP A 36 -3.89 7.91 17.00
C TRP A 36 -3.23 9.13 16.34
N LEU A 37 -3.52 9.39 15.06
CA LEU A 37 -3.04 10.60 14.37
C LEU A 37 -3.59 11.88 14.99
N LYS A 38 -4.88 11.86 15.38
CA LYS A 38 -5.55 12.99 16.04
C LYS A 38 -4.99 13.28 17.43
N ASP A 39 -4.61 12.25 18.18
CA ASP A 39 -3.99 12.41 19.50
C ASP A 39 -2.58 12.99 19.42
N LYS A 40 -1.82 12.58 18.38
CA LYS A 40 -0.45 13.05 18.11
C LYS A 40 -0.40 14.46 17.53
N ASN A 41 -1.39 14.84 16.74
CA ASN A 41 -1.41 16.11 16.00
C ASN A 41 -2.70 16.88 16.33
N LYS A 42 -2.58 17.92 17.15
CA LYS A 42 -3.71 18.74 17.61
C LYS A 42 -3.80 20.07 16.86
N GLY A 43 -5.02 20.60 16.72
CA GLY A 43 -5.25 21.88 16.05
C GLY A 43 -4.84 21.83 14.57
N GLU A 44 -4.16 22.86 14.08
CA GLU A 44 -3.74 22.96 12.67
C GLU A 44 -2.78 21.84 12.23
N MET A 45 -2.03 21.25 13.17
CA MET A 45 -1.14 20.12 12.87
C MET A 45 -1.91 18.87 12.41
N TYR A 46 -3.17 18.72 12.84
CA TYR A 46 -4.02 17.62 12.42
C TYR A 46 -4.23 17.62 10.90
N ASP A 47 -4.60 18.77 10.33
CA ASP A 47 -4.86 18.87 8.89
C ASP A 47 -3.59 18.63 8.07
N GLN A 48 -2.43 19.08 8.56
CA GLN A 48 -1.13 18.80 7.96
C GLN A 48 -0.81 17.30 7.98
N ALA A 49 -1.06 16.63 9.12
CA ALA A 49 -0.81 15.19 9.25
C ALA A 49 -1.73 14.36 8.34
N ILE A 50 -3.00 14.73 8.21
CA ILE A 50 -3.93 14.08 7.28
C ILE A 50 -3.53 14.33 5.82
N ASP A 51 -3.11 15.53 5.45
CA ASP A 51 -2.61 15.83 4.09
C ASP A 51 -1.36 15.02 3.76
N LEU A 52 -0.40 14.95 4.69
CA LEU A 52 0.83 14.17 4.55
C LEU A 52 0.52 12.67 4.45
N PHE A 53 -0.40 12.16 5.29
CA PHE A 53 -0.90 10.79 5.19
C PHE A 53 -1.51 10.51 3.83
N THR A 54 -2.40 11.39 3.36
CA THR A 54 -3.11 11.21 2.09
C THR A 54 -2.14 11.16 0.90
N ARG A 55 -1.16 12.07 0.87
CA ARG A 55 -0.14 12.13 -0.20
C ARG A 55 0.79 10.92 -0.18
N SER A 56 1.29 10.56 1.00
CA SER A 56 2.19 9.42 1.16
C SER A 56 1.48 8.10 0.87
N CYS A 57 0.25 7.94 1.35
CA CYS A 57 -0.60 6.80 1.01
C CYS A 57 -0.82 6.70 -0.51
N ALA A 58 -1.18 7.81 -1.18
CA ALA A 58 -1.39 7.80 -2.63
C ALA A 58 -0.12 7.36 -3.39
N GLY A 59 1.04 7.91 -3.00
CA GLY A 59 2.33 7.54 -3.58
C GLY A 59 2.66 6.06 -3.39
N TYR A 60 2.53 5.53 -2.16
CA TYR A 60 2.81 4.12 -1.88
C TYR A 60 1.80 3.17 -2.53
N CYS A 61 0.51 3.52 -2.58
CA CYS A 61 -0.48 2.71 -3.28
C CYS A 61 -0.15 2.57 -4.78
N VAL A 62 0.25 3.66 -5.44
CA VAL A 62 0.68 3.64 -6.85
C VAL A 62 2.01 2.88 -7.01
N ALA A 63 3.00 3.14 -6.16
CA ALA A 63 4.31 2.50 -6.26
C ALA A 63 4.22 0.98 -6.05
N THR A 64 3.51 0.53 -5.03
CA THR A 64 3.33 -0.91 -4.74
C THR A 64 2.53 -1.62 -5.81
N PHE A 65 1.55 -0.95 -6.42
CA PHE A 65 0.84 -1.45 -7.58
C PHE A 65 1.81 -1.68 -8.75
N ILE A 66 2.52 -0.63 -9.18
CA ILE A 66 3.42 -0.65 -10.35
C ILE A 66 4.53 -1.68 -10.18
N LEU A 67 5.13 -1.74 -8.99
CA LEU A 67 6.24 -2.64 -8.67
C LEU A 67 5.77 -4.05 -8.29
N GLY A 68 4.47 -4.28 -8.13
CA GLY A 68 3.92 -5.58 -7.74
C GLY A 68 4.42 -6.04 -6.37
N ILE A 69 4.56 -5.10 -5.42
CA ILE A 69 5.05 -5.39 -4.08
C ILE A 69 3.96 -6.15 -3.32
N GLY A 70 4.26 -7.40 -2.96
CA GLY A 70 3.34 -8.34 -2.36
C GLY A 70 3.36 -8.37 -0.82
N ASP A 71 2.53 -9.24 -0.23
CA ASP A 71 2.53 -9.56 1.21
C ASP A 71 2.36 -8.29 2.07
N ARG A 72 1.43 -7.41 1.72
CA ARG A 72 1.24 -6.12 2.41
C ARG A 72 0.21 -6.25 3.52
N HIS A 73 0.67 -6.10 4.75
CA HIS A 73 -0.16 -6.20 5.95
C HIS A 73 0.22 -5.15 6.99
N ASN A 74 -0.65 -4.97 7.99
CA ASN A 74 -0.50 -3.96 9.04
C ASN A 74 0.84 -3.98 9.81
N SER A 75 1.59 -5.09 9.82
CA SER A 75 2.93 -5.13 10.42
C SER A 75 4.08 -4.68 9.51
N ASN A 76 3.86 -4.51 8.20
CA ASN A 76 4.88 -4.00 7.26
C ASN A 76 4.48 -2.72 6.52
N ILE A 77 3.44 -2.07 7.04
CA ILE A 77 3.09 -0.68 6.76
C ILE A 77 3.30 0.09 8.05
N MET A 78 4.04 1.20 7.96
CA MET A 78 4.37 2.06 9.08
C MET A 78 3.85 3.47 8.84
N VAL A 79 3.59 4.18 9.93
CA VAL A 79 3.18 5.59 9.92
C VAL A 79 4.03 6.33 10.94
N LYS A 80 4.53 7.50 10.54
CA LYS A 80 5.24 8.43 11.41
C LYS A 80 4.26 9.26 12.23
N ASP A 81 4.73 9.78 13.37
CA ASP A 81 3.95 10.67 14.24
C ASP A 81 3.38 11.89 13.47
N ASP A 82 4.05 12.36 12.42
CA ASP A 82 3.62 13.48 11.56
C ASP A 82 2.59 13.10 10.49
N GLY A 83 2.18 11.83 10.41
CA GLY A 83 1.21 11.35 9.42
C GLY A 83 1.81 10.70 8.18
N GLN A 84 3.13 10.75 7.95
CA GLN A 84 3.72 10.12 6.78
C GLN A 84 3.63 8.59 6.83
N LEU A 85 2.95 7.99 5.85
CA LEU A 85 2.87 6.55 5.63
C LEU A 85 4.06 6.06 4.80
N PHE A 86 4.60 4.90 5.15
CA PHE A 86 5.62 4.21 4.36
C PHE A 86 5.56 2.69 4.51
N HIS A 87 6.04 1.99 3.49
CA HIS A 87 6.12 0.54 3.49
C HIS A 87 7.54 0.10 3.89
N ILE A 88 7.64 -1.06 4.54
CA ILE A 88 8.90 -1.72 4.86
C ILE A 88 8.87 -3.17 4.38
N ASP A 89 10.00 -3.87 4.45
CA ASP A 89 10.09 -5.30 4.11
C ASP A 89 9.66 -5.58 2.65
N PHE A 90 10.54 -5.28 1.70
CA PHE A 90 10.28 -5.41 0.25
C PHE A 90 10.71 -6.77 -0.31
N GLY A 91 10.63 -7.84 0.48
CA GLY A 91 11.17 -9.15 0.12
C GLY A 91 10.61 -9.79 -1.16
N HIS A 92 9.47 -9.33 -1.68
CA HIS A 92 8.84 -9.86 -2.89
C HIS A 92 8.23 -8.73 -3.75
N PHE A 93 8.64 -8.66 -5.02
CA PHE A 93 8.17 -7.68 -6.00
C PHE A 93 7.95 -8.35 -7.38
N LEU A 94 7.39 -7.62 -8.35
CA LEU A 94 7.01 -8.10 -9.71
C LEU A 94 6.00 -9.26 -9.75
N ASP A 95 5.11 -9.37 -8.75
CA ASP A 95 4.18 -10.51 -8.61
C ASP A 95 4.89 -11.87 -8.52
N HIS A 96 6.16 -11.88 -8.10
CA HIS A 96 6.93 -13.09 -7.82
C HIS A 96 6.51 -13.74 -6.48
N LYS A 97 5.21 -13.81 -6.22
CA LYS A 97 4.67 -14.58 -5.10
C LYS A 97 4.79 -16.06 -5.44
N LYS A 98 5.54 -16.79 -4.62
CA LYS A 98 5.69 -18.25 -4.68
C LYS A 98 4.33 -18.88 -4.99
N LYS A 99 4.19 -19.52 -6.16
CA LYS A 99 3.10 -20.46 -6.46
C LYS A 99 3.18 -21.63 -5.47
N LYS A 100 2.71 -21.45 -4.23
CA LYS A 100 2.59 -22.56 -3.29
C LYS A 100 1.35 -23.35 -3.70
N PHE A 101 1.55 -24.54 -4.27
CA PHE A 101 0.48 -25.44 -4.75
C PHE A 101 -0.36 -24.94 -5.94
N GLY A 102 0.20 -24.14 -6.86
CA GLY A 102 -0.47 -23.80 -8.12
C GLY A 102 -1.59 -22.74 -8.03
N TYR A 103 -1.91 -22.23 -6.85
CA TYR A 103 -2.89 -21.14 -6.67
C TYR A 103 -2.18 -19.82 -6.37
N LYS A 104 -2.53 -18.75 -7.12
CA LYS A 104 -2.13 -17.38 -6.80
C LYS A 104 -2.83 -16.94 -5.50
N ARG A 105 -2.09 -16.87 -4.39
CA ARG A 105 -2.56 -16.24 -3.15
C ARG A 105 -2.40 -14.72 -3.27
N GLU A 106 -3.52 -14.04 -3.05
CA GLU A 106 -3.76 -12.60 -3.06
C GLU A 106 -3.90 -11.94 -4.43
N ARG A 107 -5.14 -11.50 -4.68
CA ARG A 107 -5.62 -10.89 -5.93
C ARG A 107 -5.78 -9.37 -5.84
N VAL A 108 -5.38 -8.72 -4.73
CA VAL A 108 -5.65 -7.29 -4.56
C VAL A 108 -4.39 -6.50 -4.92
N PRO A 109 -4.33 -5.91 -6.12
CA PRO A 109 -3.15 -5.20 -6.61
C PRO A 109 -2.90 -3.87 -5.91
N PHE A 110 -3.80 -3.45 -5.02
CA PHE A 110 -3.80 -2.13 -4.41
C PHE A 110 -4.24 -2.25 -2.95
N VAL A 111 -3.41 -1.78 -2.03
CA VAL A 111 -3.67 -1.86 -0.59
C VAL A 111 -4.36 -0.58 -0.15
N LEU A 112 -5.69 -0.59 -0.20
CA LEU A 112 -6.53 0.50 0.32
C LEU A 112 -7.49 -0.09 1.33
N THR A 113 -7.13 0.03 2.61
CA THR A 113 -7.94 -0.52 3.70
C THR A 113 -8.92 0.50 4.24
N GLN A 114 -9.95 0.01 4.93
CA GLN A 114 -10.93 0.88 5.59
C GLN A 114 -10.28 1.86 6.56
N ASP A 115 -9.21 1.45 7.24
CA ASP A 115 -8.47 2.27 8.19
C ASP A 115 -7.86 3.50 7.51
N PHE A 116 -7.31 3.33 6.31
CA PHE A 116 -6.75 4.43 5.53
C PHE A 116 -7.86 5.35 5.01
N LEU A 117 -8.99 4.77 4.56
CA LEU A 117 -10.15 5.54 4.12
C LEU A 117 -10.72 6.42 5.23
N ILE A 118 -10.76 5.93 6.47
CA ILE A 118 -11.22 6.71 7.63
C ILE A 118 -10.26 7.88 7.91
N VAL A 119 -8.94 7.67 7.79
CA VAL A 119 -7.96 8.75 7.95
C VAL A 119 -8.14 9.81 6.85
N ILE A 120 -8.20 9.39 5.59
CA ILE A 120 -8.35 10.28 4.43
C ILE A 120 -9.65 11.08 4.54
N SER A 121 -10.75 10.44 4.93
CA SER A 121 -12.07 11.07 5.10
C SER A 121 -12.24 11.83 6.42
N LYS A 122 -11.15 12.03 7.18
CA LYS A 122 -11.13 12.71 8.49
C LYS A 122 -12.09 12.14 9.53
N GLY A 123 -12.38 10.84 9.47
CA GLY A 123 -13.26 10.14 10.40
C GLY A 123 -14.73 10.06 9.95
N THR A 124 -15.04 10.43 8.71
CA THR A 124 -16.41 10.40 8.18
C THR A 124 -16.87 8.96 7.92
N GLN A 125 -18.12 8.64 8.24
CA GLN A 125 -18.67 7.28 8.03
C GLN A 125 -18.77 6.91 6.54
N GLU A 126 -19.24 7.83 5.69
CA GLU A 126 -19.29 7.63 4.23
C GLU A 126 -17.96 7.99 3.55
N CYS A 127 -16.89 7.25 3.83
CA CYS A 127 -15.53 7.63 3.40
C CYS A 127 -15.38 7.83 1.88
N THR A 128 -16.14 7.13 1.04
CA THR A 128 -15.99 7.14 -0.43
C THR A 128 -16.71 8.27 -1.14
N LYS A 129 -17.68 8.92 -0.49
CA LYS A 129 -18.42 10.06 -1.07
C LYS A 129 -17.93 11.38 -0.49
N THR A 130 -16.62 11.47 -0.26
CA THR A 130 -15.98 12.66 0.31
C THR A 130 -15.08 13.32 -0.72
N ARG A 131 -15.00 14.65 -0.67
CA ARG A 131 -14.08 15.43 -1.51
C ARG A 131 -12.62 15.06 -1.23
N GLU A 132 -12.33 14.65 -0.01
CA GLU A 132 -11.03 14.15 0.43
C GLU A 132 -10.64 12.87 -0.31
N PHE A 133 -11.58 11.94 -0.45
CA PHE A 133 -11.36 10.70 -1.20
C PHE A 133 -11.21 10.95 -2.71
N GLU A 134 -12.05 11.82 -3.29
CA GLU A 134 -11.89 12.24 -4.69
C GLU A 134 -10.50 12.84 -4.94
N ARG A 135 -10.03 13.70 -4.04
CA ARG A 135 -8.68 14.29 -4.10
C ARG A 135 -7.59 13.22 -3.98
N PHE A 136 -7.76 12.22 -3.14
CA PHE A 136 -6.85 11.07 -3.04
C PHE A 136 -6.79 10.27 -4.35
N GLN A 137 -7.95 9.99 -4.96
CA GLN A 137 -8.03 9.31 -6.25
C GLN A 137 -7.31 10.11 -7.35
N GLU A 138 -7.56 11.41 -7.44
CA GLU A 138 -6.86 12.28 -8.38
C GLU A 138 -5.34 12.25 -8.20
N MET A 139 -4.85 12.27 -6.95
CA MET A 139 -3.41 12.16 -6.68
C MET A 139 -2.84 10.84 -7.19
N CYS A 140 -3.56 9.74 -6.98
CA CYS A 140 -3.15 8.43 -7.47
C CYS A 140 -3.13 8.38 -9.01
N TYR A 141 -4.14 8.95 -9.67
CA TYR A 141 -4.21 9.02 -11.14
C TYR A 141 -3.06 9.82 -11.73
N LYS A 142 -2.81 11.02 -11.18
CA LYS A 142 -1.71 11.90 -11.58
C LYS A 142 -0.35 11.20 -11.39
N ALA A 143 -0.16 10.53 -10.25
CA ALA A 143 1.07 9.81 -9.97
C ALA A 143 1.27 8.61 -10.93
N TYR A 144 0.24 7.82 -11.18
CA TYR A 144 0.30 6.70 -12.12
C TYR A 144 0.71 7.15 -13.54
N LEU A 145 0.06 8.19 -14.06
CA LEU A 145 0.38 8.74 -15.38
C LEU A 145 1.79 9.33 -15.44
N ALA A 146 2.23 10.03 -14.39
CA ALA A 146 3.59 10.56 -14.31
C ALA A 146 4.64 9.44 -14.37
N ILE A 147 4.44 8.34 -13.64
CA ILE A 147 5.37 7.18 -13.71
C ILE A 147 5.33 6.53 -15.09
N ARG A 148 4.14 6.43 -15.71
CA ARG A 148 3.98 5.85 -17.05
C ARG A 148 4.78 6.60 -18.11
N GLN A 149 4.86 7.93 -18.04
CA GLN A 149 5.68 8.75 -18.95
C GLN A 149 7.18 8.42 -18.86
N HIS A 150 7.63 7.90 -17.71
CA HIS A 150 9.02 7.50 -17.46
C HIS A 150 9.22 5.97 -17.47
N ALA A 151 8.28 5.19 -18.01
CA ALA A 151 8.33 3.72 -17.94
C ALA A 151 9.63 3.11 -18.47
N ASN A 152 10.20 3.67 -19.54
CA ASN A 152 11.46 3.19 -20.12
C ASN A 152 12.65 3.28 -19.13
N LEU A 153 12.67 4.30 -18.27
CA LEU A 153 13.69 4.41 -17.23
C LEU A 153 13.61 3.22 -16.27
N PHE A 154 12.42 2.91 -15.76
CA PHE A 154 12.21 1.77 -14.85
C PHE A 154 12.55 0.45 -15.54
N ILE A 155 12.08 0.22 -16.77
CA ILE A 155 12.38 -0.98 -17.54
C ILE A 155 13.89 -1.17 -17.72
N ASN A 156 14.61 -0.10 -18.05
CA ASN A 156 16.07 -0.17 -18.23
C ASN A 156 16.80 -0.44 -16.91
N LEU A 157 16.38 0.20 -15.81
CA LEU A 157 16.93 -0.07 -14.47
C LEU A 157 16.76 -1.54 -14.08
N PHE A 158 15.56 -2.11 -14.24
CA PHE A 158 15.32 -3.54 -13.97
C PHE A 158 16.09 -4.44 -14.94
N SER A 159 16.23 -4.05 -16.22
CA SER A 159 16.99 -4.84 -17.20
C SER A 159 18.46 -4.93 -16.82
N MET A 160 19.06 -3.84 -16.33
CA MET A 160 20.45 -3.85 -15.83
C MET A 160 20.64 -4.71 -14.58
N MET A 161 19.57 -4.97 -13.82
CA MET A 161 19.61 -5.77 -12.60
C MET A 161 19.47 -7.28 -12.84
N LEU A 162 19.20 -7.76 -14.07
CA LEU A 162 19.05 -9.19 -14.37
C LEU A 162 20.28 -10.03 -13.98
N GLY A 163 21.48 -9.46 -14.10
CA GLY A 163 22.73 -10.12 -13.73
C GLY A 163 23.03 -10.16 -12.23
N SER A 164 22.18 -9.58 -11.38
CA SER A 164 22.42 -9.46 -9.93
C SER A 164 22.16 -10.74 -9.13
N GLY A 165 21.55 -11.76 -9.75
CA GLY A 165 21.19 -13.01 -9.08
C GLY A 165 19.98 -12.91 -8.14
N MET A 166 19.14 -11.88 -8.30
CA MET A 166 17.89 -11.77 -7.54
C MET A 166 16.89 -12.86 -7.98
N PRO A 167 16.32 -13.65 -7.05
CA PRO A 167 15.35 -14.68 -7.38
C PRO A 167 14.11 -14.17 -8.12
N GLU A 168 13.68 -12.95 -7.83
CA GLU A 168 12.49 -12.29 -8.38
C GLU A 168 12.71 -11.68 -9.77
N LEU A 169 13.96 -11.63 -10.25
CA LEU A 169 14.33 -10.96 -11.49
C LEU A 169 15.40 -11.77 -12.22
N GLN A 170 14.96 -12.77 -12.97
CA GLN A 170 15.83 -13.70 -13.69
C GLN A 170 15.73 -13.54 -15.21
N SER A 171 14.64 -12.94 -15.68
CA SER A 171 14.32 -12.87 -17.11
C SER A 171 13.60 -11.59 -17.48
N PHE A 172 13.56 -11.29 -18.78
CA PHE A 172 12.73 -10.20 -19.31
C PHE A 172 11.22 -10.43 -19.11
N ASP A 173 10.79 -11.69 -18.90
CA ASP A 173 9.40 -12.00 -18.57
C ASP A 173 8.99 -11.43 -17.21
N ASP A 174 9.92 -11.36 -16.25
CA ASP A 174 9.69 -10.74 -14.94
C ASP A 174 9.48 -9.22 -15.11
N ILE A 175 10.26 -8.58 -15.98
CA ILE A 175 10.16 -7.15 -16.30
C ILE A 175 8.87 -6.83 -17.07
N ALA A 176 8.35 -7.79 -17.84
CA ALA A 176 7.08 -7.65 -18.55
C ALA A 176 5.90 -7.34 -17.60
N TYR A 177 6.01 -7.69 -16.31
CA TYR A 177 5.07 -7.25 -15.29
C TYR A 177 4.89 -5.73 -15.29
N ILE A 178 5.97 -4.95 -15.26
CA ILE A 178 5.91 -3.48 -15.23
C ILE A 178 5.24 -2.94 -16.49
N ARG A 179 5.55 -3.52 -17.65
CA ARG A 179 4.94 -3.13 -18.93
C ARG A 179 3.43 -3.33 -18.91
N LYS A 180 2.98 -4.46 -18.34
CA LYS A 180 1.56 -4.79 -18.18
C LYS A 180 0.89 -3.85 -17.19
N THR A 181 1.51 -3.61 -16.03
CA THR A 181 0.93 -2.79 -14.97
C THR A 181 0.84 -1.31 -15.33
N LEU A 182 1.76 -0.83 -16.17
CA LEU A 182 1.70 0.53 -16.75
C LEU A 182 0.87 0.60 -18.05
N ALA A 183 0.29 -0.51 -18.51
CA ALA A 183 -0.50 -0.62 -19.73
C ALA A 183 0.17 0.09 -20.93
N LEU A 184 1.44 -0.23 -21.19
CA LEU A 184 2.25 0.46 -22.21
C LEU A 184 1.81 0.17 -23.65
N ASP A 185 1.02 -0.87 -23.85
CA ASP A 185 0.38 -1.22 -25.12
C ASP A 185 -0.88 -0.40 -25.42
N LYS A 186 -1.33 0.42 -24.47
CA LYS A 186 -2.58 1.20 -24.56
C LYS A 186 -2.32 2.70 -24.73
N SER A 187 -3.37 3.44 -25.11
CA SER A 187 -3.35 4.90 -25.02
C SER A 187 -3.31 5.37 -23.56
N GLU A 188 -2.99 6.65 -23.34
CA GLU A 188 -2.98 7.23 -21.99
C GLU A 188 -4.34 7.13 -21.30
N GLN A 189 -5.43 7.41 -22.03
CA GLN A 189 -6.80 7.32 -21.51
C GLN A 189 -7.16 5.88 -21.12
N GLU A 190 -6.90 4.91 -21.99
CA GLU A 190 -7.19 3.50 -21.69
C GLU A 190 -6.34 2.94 -20.54
N ALA A 191 -5.11 3.44 -20.40
CA ALA A 191 -4.24 3.11 -19.27
C ALA A 191 -4.77 3.69 -17.96
N LEU A 192 -5.32 4.91 -18.00
CA LEU A 192 -5.99 5.53 -16.86
C LEU A 192 -7.27 4.76 -16.48
N ASP A 193 -8.11 4.43 -17.45
CA ASP A 193 -9.34 3.64 -17.23
C ASP A 193 -9.02 2.27 -16.63
N TYR A 194 -7.95 1.63 -17.10
CA TYR A 194 -7.42 0.40 -16.50
C TYR A 194 -7.07 0.62 -15.03
N PHE A 195 -6.28 1.64 -14.70
CA PHE A 195 -5.87 1.91 -13.32
C PHE A 195 -7.05 2.27 -12.41
N MET A 196 -8.00 3.07 -12.89
CA MET A 196 -9.25 3.40 -12.18
C MET A 196 -10.02 2.15 -11.82
N LYS A 197 -10.15 1.20 -12.76
CA LYS A 197 -10.80 -0.09 -12.49
C LYS A 197 -10.07 -0.87 -11.40
N GLN A 198 -8.74 -0.97 -11.46
CA GLN A 198 -7.94 -1.67 -10.44
C GLN A 198 -8.12 -1.06 -9.04
N MET A 199 -8.18 0.27 -8.95
CA MET A 199 -8.41 0.99 -7.69
C MET A 199 -9.82 0.74 -7.15
N ASN A 200 -10.84 0.78 -8.02
CA ASN A 200 -12.22 0.51 -7.64
C ASN A 200 -12.41 -0.95 -7.20
N ASP A 201 -11.79 -1.91 -7.88
CA ASP A 201 -11.85 -3.33 -7.50
C ASP A 201 -11.20 -3.56 -6.13
N ALA A 202 -10.09 -2.88 -5.84
CA ALA A 202 -9.43 -2.94 -4.55
C ALA A 202 -10.26 -2.36 -3.41
N HIS A 203 -11.01 -1.28 -3.68
CA HIS A 203 -11.99 -0.74 -2.73
C HIS A 203 -13.03 -1.80 -2.32
N HIS A 204 -13.59 -2.54 -3.28
CA HIS A 204 -14.58 -3.58 -3.00
C HIS A 204 -13.97 -4.83 -2.33
N GLY A 205 -12.68 -5.09 -2.55
CA GLY A 205 -11.89 -6.13 -1.88
C GLY A 205 -11.35 -5.78 -0.49
N GLY A 206 -11.67 -4.59 0.06
CA GLY A 206 -11.18 -4.14 1.36
C GLY A 206 -11.55 -5.10 2.52
N TRP A 207 -12.71 -5.76 2.44
CA TRP A 207 -13.15 -6.75 3.43
C TRP A 207 -12.31 -8.03 3.43
N THR A 208 -11.94 -8.56 2.26
CA THR A 208 -11.08 -9.75 2.16
C THR A 208 -9.66 -9.43 2.62
N THR A 209 -9.15 -8.24 2.28
CA THR A 209 -7.82 -7.77 2.71
C THR A 209 -7.75 -7.63 4.23
N LYS A 210 -8.81 -7.12 4.87
CA LYS A 210 -8.90 -7.03 6.34
C LYS A 210 -8.91 -8.42 7.00
N MET A 211 -9.61 -9.39 6.41
CA MET A 211 -9.60 -10.77 6.91
C MET A 211 -8.23 -11.42 6.79
N ASP A 212 -7.52 -11.21 5.68
CA ASP A 212 -6.15 -11.70 5.52
C ASP A 212 -5.22 -11.10 6.59
N TRP A 213 -5.35 -9.79 6.89
CA TRP A 213 -4.61 -9.15 7.99
C TRP A 213 -4.90 -9.78 9.36
N ILE A 214 -6.15 -10.16 9.64
CA ILE A 214 -6.53 -10.85 10.88
C ILE A 214 -5.81 -12.20 10.98
N PHE A 215 -5.82 -13.00 9.92
CA PHE A 215 -5.12 -14.30 9.91
C PHE A 215 -3.62 -14.15 10.12
N HIS A 216 -2.99 -13.15 9.51
CA HIS A 216 -1.56 -12.85 9.72
C HIS A 216 -1.27 -12.43 11.18
N THR A 217 -2.11 -11.59 11.77
CA THR A 217 -1.98 -11.13 13.16
C THR A 217 -2.07 -12.28 14.17
N ILE A 218 -3.04 -13.18 13.97
CA ILE A 218 -3.24 -14.37 14.82
C ILE A 218 -2.04 -15.31 14.69
N ARG A 219 -1.51 -15.52 13.48
CA ARG A 219 -0.32 -16.35 13.26
C ARG A 219 0.91 -15.82 13.98
N GLN A 220 1.15 -14.51 13.96
CA GLN A 220 2.27 -13.92 14.69
C GLN A 220 2.13 -14.06 16.21
N HIS A 221 0.92 -13.96 16.75
CA HIS A 221 0.67 -14.16 18.19
C HIS A 221 0.73 -15.63 18.62
N ALA A 222 0.43 -16.58 17.73
CA ALA A 222 0.48 -18.01 18.05
C ALA A 222 1.90 -18.62 17.98
N MET A 223 2.88 -17.88 17.44
CA MET A 223 4.29 -18.30 17.33
C MET A 223 5.21 -17.62 18.35
N ASN A 224 4.66 -16.77 19.23
CA ASN A 224 5.33 -16.18 20.39
C ASN A 224 4.72 -16.75 21.68
#